data_AF-A0A2G9TFI8-F1
#
_entry.id   AF-A0A2G9TFI8-F1
#
_cell.length_a   1.000
_cell.length_b   1.000
_cell.length_c   1.000
_cell.angle_alpha   90.00
_cell.angle_beta   90.00
_cell.angle_gamma   90.00
#
_symmetry.space_group_name_H-M   'P 1'
#
loop_
_entity.id
_entity.type
_entity.pdbx_description
1 polymer ?
#
loop_
_entity_poly.entity_id
_entity_poly.type
_entity_poly.pdbx_seq_one_letter_code
_entity_poly.pdbx_strand_id
1 'polypeptide(L)' 'ILSVDIVMDVGRNLNPAIDICQIEGALMMSYSSLTFEKVTYDDKGKVIENTFSLYKLPSPSVTPMKCV' A
#
# COMPACT_ATOMS: atom_id res chain seq x y z
N ILE A 1 8.36 4.83 7.51
CA ILE A 1 8.31 6.08 6.71
C ILE A 1 8.36 7.26 7.67
N LEU A 2 9.12 8.32 7.38
CA LEU A 2 9.23 9.50 8.25
C LEU A 2 8.10 10.51 7.98
N SER A 3 7.87 10.87 6.72
CA SER A 3 6.76 11.73 6.27
C SER A 3 6.46 11.48 4.79
N VAL A 4 5.23 11.80 4.37
CA VAL A 4 4.78 11.82 2.97
C VAL A 4 3.79 12.98 2.83
N ASP A 5 3.97 13.83 1.82
CA ASP A 5 3.07 14.92 1.47
C ASP A 5 2.55 14.67 0.04
N ILE A 6 1.22 14.74 -0.16
CA ILE A 6 0.59 14.39 -1.43
C ILE A 6 -0.34 15.52 -1.88
N VAL A 7 -0.11 16.03 -3.09
CA VAL A 7 -1.02 16.98 -3.74
C VAL A 7 -1.61 16.32 -4.98
N MET A 8 -2.93 16.19 -5.02
CA MET A 8 -3.63 15.53 -6.13
C MET A 8 -4.83 16.37 -6.56
N ASP A 9 -4.93 16.64 -7.86
CA ASP A 9 -6.13 17.23 -8.45
C ASP A 9 -7.19 16.14 -8.63
N VAL A 10 -8.26 16.28 -7.86
CA VAL A 10 -9.42 15.38 -7.81
C VAL A 10 -10.65 15.98 -8.50
N GLY A 11 -10.50 17.14 -9.14
CA GLY A 11 -11.58 17.85 -9.82
C GLY A 11 -12.66 18.31 -8.84
N ARG A 12 -13.93 17.97 -9.11
CA ARG A 12 -15.05 18.30 -8.24
C ARG A 12 -15.40 17.11 -7.34
N ASN A 13 -14.89 17.14 -6.11
CA ASN A 13 -15.13 16.10 -5.12
C ASN A 13 -16.62 15.93 -4.85
N LEU A 14 -17.07 14.68 -4.86
CA LEU A 14 -18.40 14.30 -4.37
C LEU A 14 -18.39 14.17 -2.85
N ASN A 15 -17.33 13.58 -2.29
CA ASN A 15 -17.11 13.45 -0.86
C ASN A 15 -15.61 13.48 -0.54
N PRO A 16 -15.09 14.60 -0.01
CA PRO A 16 -13.67 14.74 0.29
C PRO A 16 -13.11 13.65 1.21
N ALA A 17 -13.90 13.13 2.16
CA ALA A 17 -13.43 12.10 3.09
C ALA A 17 -13.18 10.76 2.39
N ILE A 18 -13.97 10.43 1.39
CA ILE A 18 -13.79 9.21 0.60
C ILE A 18 -12.57 9.37 -0.30
N ASP A 19 -12.43 10.52 -0.96
CA ASP A 19 -11.31 10.79 -1.86
C ASP A 19 -9.97 10.72 -1.11
N ILE A 20 -9.88 11.31 0.09
CA ILE A 20 -8.70 11.24 0.94
C ILE A 20 -8.40 9.78 1.33
N CYS A 21 -9.41 9.02 1.80
CA CYS A 21 -9.24 7.62 2.18
C CYS A 21 -8.75 6.75 1.00
N GLN A 22 -9.24 7.01 -0.21
CA GLN A 22 -8.79 6.34 -1.43
C GLN A 22 -7.33 6.67 -1.77
N ILE A 23 -6.94 7.94 -1.67
CA ILE A 23 -5.56 8.38 -1.93
C ILE A 23 -4.58 7.74 -0.92
N GLU A 24 -4.92 7.78 0.37
CA GLU A 24 -4.10 7.16 1.43
C GLU A 24 -4.02 5.64 1.29
N GLY A 25 -5.15 4.99 0.98
CA GLY A 25 -5.21 3.56 0.72
C GLY A 25 -4.36 3.16 -0.49
N ALA A 26 -4.46 3.90 -1.58
CA ALA A 26 -3.67 3.66 -2.80
C ALA A 26 -2.17 3.87 -2.55
N LEU A 27 -1.78 4.90 -1.78
CA LEU A 27 -0.39 5.11 -1.36
C LEU A 27 0.13 3.88 -0.61
N MET A 28 -0.59 3.43 0.42
CA MET A 28 -0.14 2.31 1.25
C MET A 28 -0.12 0.99 0.49
N MET A 29 -1.08 0.76 -0.40
CA MET A 29 -1.11 -0.41 -1.27
C MET A 29 0.07 -0.41 -2.26
N SER A 30 0.37 0.72 -2.88
CA SER A 30 1.50 0.84 -3.79
C SER A 30 2.84 0.69 -3.06
N TYR A 31 2.96 1.26 -1.86
CA TYR A 31 4.12 1.12 -1.01
C TYR A 31 4.36 -0.35 -0.60
N SER A 32 3.29 -1.07 -0.23
CA SER A 32 3.31 -2.51 0.04
C SER A 32 3.88 -3.28 -1.15
N SER A 33 3.30 -3.07 -2.33
CA SER A 33 3.67 -3.77 -3.56
C SER A 33 5.15 -3.60 -3.92
N LEU A 34 5.70 -2.40 -3.70
CA LEU A 34 7.09 -2.09 -4.06
C LEU A 34 8.11 -2.52 -3.01
N THR A 35 7.73 -2.67 -1.73
CA THR A 35 8.71 -2.81 -0.64
C THR A 35 8.52 -4.04 0.26
N PHE A 36 7.30 -4.56 0.41
CA PHE A 36 6.99 -5.70 1.27
C PHE A 36 6.60 -6.95 0.48
N GLU A 37 5.78 -6.75 -0.55
CA GLU A 37 5.23 -7.85 -1.31
C GLU A 37 6.32 -8.46 -2.19
N LYS A 38 6.56 -9.74 -1.98
CA LYS A 38 7.45 -10.54 -2.81
C LYS A 38 6.69 -11.78 -3.22
N VAL A 39 6.69 -12.01 -4.53
CA VAL A 39 6.15 -13.23 -5.12
C VAL A 39 7.31 -13.93 -5.80
N THR A 40 7.70 -15.07 -5.26
CA THR A 40 8.70 -15.97 -5.84
C THR A 40 8.03 -17.26 -6.29
N TYR A 41 8.59 -17.83 -7.34
CA TYR A 41 8.12 -19.06 -7.94
C TYR A 41 9.19 -20.13 -7.75
N ASP A 42 8.78 -21.37 -7.48
CA ASP A 42 9.66 -22.52 -7.51
C ASP A 42 10.01 -22.91 -8.96
N ASP A 43 10.93 -23.87 -9.12
CA ASP A 43 11.37 -24.37 -10.44
C ASP A 43 10.23 -24.99 -11.29
N LYS A 44 9.07 -25.23 -10.67
CA LYS A 44 7.86 -25.77 -11.32
C LYS A 44 6.80 -24.69 -11.56
N GLY A 45 7.09 -23.43 -11.26
CA GLY A 45 6.20 -22.29 -11.46
C GLY A 45 5.15 -22.11 -10.36
N LYS A 46 5.28 -22.76 -9.19
CA LYS A 46 4.37 -22.57 -8.06
C LYS A 46 4.81 -21.40 -7.19
N VAL A 47 3.86 -20.56 -6.78
CA VAL A 47 4.11 -19.46 -5.83
C VAL A 47 4.51 -20.01 -4.46
N ILE A 48 5.63 -19.52 -3.94
CA ILE A 48 6.19 -19.94 -2.65
C ILE A 48 5.46 -19.24 -1.50
N GLU A 49 5.14 -17.95 -1.64
CA GLU A 49 4.45 -17.13 -0.64
C GLU A 49 2.92 -17.33 -0.66
N ASN A 50 2.47 -18.58 -0.70
CA ASN A 50 1.05 -18.93 -0.84
C ASN A 50 0.23 -18.88 0.47
N THR A 51 0.83 -18.39 1.56
CA THR A 51 0.23 -18.36 2.90
C THR A 51 0.42 -16.99 3.52
N PHE A 52 -0.53 -16.53 4.33
CA PHE A 52 -0.47 -15.24 5.02
C PHE A 52 0.82 -15.01 5.83
N SER A 53 1.40 -16.06 6.40
CA SER A 53 2.67 -15.96 7.13
C SER A 53 3.86 -15.66 6.22
N LEU A 54 3.81 -16.09 4.96
CA LEU A 54 4.88 -16.02 3.97
C LEU A 54 4.76 -14.77 3.08
N TYR A 55 3.53 -14.32 2.79
CA TYR A 55 3.27 -13.07 2.07
C TYR A 55 3.09 -11.92 3.05
N LYS A 56 4.08 -11.01 3.10
CA LYS A 56 4.08 -9.90 4.06
C LYS A 56 3.36 -8.69 3.50
N LEU A 57 2.33 -8.26 4.22
CA LEU A 57 1.70 -6.95 4.05
C LEU A 57 2.28 -5.96 5.06
N PRO A 58 2.22 -4.64 4.79
CA PRO A 58 2.62 -3.60 5.72
C PRO A 58 1.73 -3.63 6.96
N SER A 59 2.37 -3.52 8.12
CA SER A 59 1.67 -3.37 9.39
C SER A 59 1.35 -1.89 9.69
N PRO A 60 0.45 -1.59 10.63
CA PRO A 60 0.21 -0.21 11.10
C PRO A 60 1.46 0.48 11.69
N SER A 61 2.54 -0.26 11.96
CA SER A 61 3.80 0.33 12.43
C SER A 61 4.61 1.01 11.33
N VAL A 62 4.32 0.71 10.06
CA VAL A 62 5.08 1.24 8.91
C VAL A 62 4.36 2.37 8.18
N THR A 63 3.09 2.63 8.51
CA THR A 63 2.34 3.78 8.01
C THR A 63 2.98 5.10 8.45
N PRO A 64 2.93 6.17 7.63
CA PRO A 64 3.42 7.49 8.03
C PRO A 64 2.69 7.99 9.29
N MET A 65 3.41 8.68 10.18
CA MET A 65 2.77 9.29 11.35
C MET A 65 1.85 10.48 10.99
N LYS A 66 2.04 11.06 9.81
CA LYS A 66 1.19 12.10 9.22
C LYS A 66 1.08 11.87 7.72
N CYS A 67 -0.15 11.81 7.21
CA CYS A 67 -0.50 12.03 5.82
C CYS A 67 -1.25 13.37 5.78
N VAL A 68 -0.82 14.30 4.92
CA VAL A 68 -1.41 15.63 4.76
C VAL A 68 -1.57 15.93 3.28
#